data_AF-A0A0C9YIB6-F1
#
_entry.id   AF-A0A0C9YIB6-F1
#
_cell.length_a   1.000
_cell.length_b   1.000
_cell.length_c   1.000
_cell.angle_alpha   90.00
_cell.angle_beta   90.00
_cell.angle_gamma   90.00
#
_symmetry.space_group_name_H-M   'P 1'
#
loop_
_entity.id
_entity.type
_entity.pdbx_description
1 polymer ?
#
loop_
_entity_poly.entity_id
_entity_poly.type
_entity_poly.pdbx_seq_one_letter_code
_entity_poly.pdbx_strand_id
1 'polypeptide(L)'
;MDDLIANLMEISDPAHDRYPQHLSRTEVASFLAHHPSCAGTSSPGSHSIKSIARTLNASVGNEWATLRISVAEVERMLGAKYSIYHNSASRQRIVQTLTYSLPRKLHQHIDVVAPTTYFGTFHSNPFLLPQALATDPAGVPRGSCQTAITPACLRALHNTDYVPVSASKNKTRVTRYLDDFVSTSDLQVCVALSRNGVSSSCDS
;
A
#
# COMPACT_ATOMS: atom_id res chain seq x y z
N MET A 1 -8.08 3.20 -20.58
CA MET A 1 -8.33 2.38 -19.38
C MET A 1 -8.91 1.02 -19.74
N ASP A 2 -9.96 0.94 -20.56
CA ASP A 2 -10.55 -0.35 -20.96
C ASP A 2 -9.54 -1.32 -21.60
N ASP A 3 -8.65 -0.81 -22.48
CA ASP A 3 -7.60 -1.64 -23.08
C ASP A 3 -6.62 -2.23 -22.06
N LEU A 4 -6.32 -1.49 -20.98
CA LEU A 4 -5.45 -1.97 -19.90
C LEU A 4 -6.15 -3.06 -19.09
N ILE A 5 -7.45 -2.92 -18.84
CA ILE A 5 -8.27 -3.91 -18.14
C ILE A 5 -8.38 -5.19 -18.99
N ALA A 6 -8.69 -5.07 -20.28
CA ALA A 6 -8.75 -6.20 -21.19
C ALA A 6 -7.42 -6.96 -21.23
N ASN A 7 -6.31 -6.24 -21.35
CA ASN A 7 -4.97 -6.82 -21.32
C ASN A 7 -4.72 -7.59 -20.01
N LEU A 8 -5.06 -7.00 -18.85
CA LEU A 8 -4.92 -7.64 -17.54
C LEU A 8 -5.70 -8.95 -17.46
N MET A 9 -6.93 -9.00 -17.97
CA MET A 9 -7.76 -10.20 -17.95
C MET A 9 -7.12 -11.34 -18.77
N GLU A 10 -6.63 -11.02 -19.97
CA GLU A 10 -6.01 -12.00 -20.88
C GLU A 10 -4.68 -12.58 -20.36
N ILE A 11 -3.86 -11.78 -19.69
CA ILE A 11 -2.54 -12.23 -19.18
C ILE A 11 -2.63 -12.91 -17.81
N SER A 12 -3.79 -12.84 -17.14
CA SER A 12 -4.01 -13.38 -15.80
C SER A 12 -4.82 -14.68 -15.81
N ASP A 13 -5.41 -15.06 -16.94
CA ASP A 13 -6.13 -16.31 -17.13
C ASP A 13 -5.17 -17.46 -17.53
N PRO A 14 -4.94 -18.48 -16.69
CA PRO A 14 -4.06 -19.60 -17.02
C PRO A 14 -4.46 -20.41 -18.26
N ALA A 15 -5.72 -20.31 -18.70
CA ALA A 15 -6.22 -20.98 -19.90
C ALA A 15 -6.04 -20.15 -21.19
N HIS A 16 -5.67 -18.87 -21.08
CA HIS A 16 -5.53 -17.98 -22.21
C HIS A 16 -4.10 -18.01 -22.77
N ASP A 17 -3.96 -17.95 -24.10
CA ASP A 17 -2.65 -18.07 -24.79
C ASP A 17 -1.64 -16.99 -24.40
N ARG A 18 -2.11 -15.86 -23.88
CA ARG A 18 -1.26 -14.74 -23.43
C ARG A 18 -0.80 -14.86 -21.99
N TYR A 19 -1.21 -15.88 -21.24
CA TYR A 19 -0.65 -16.14 -19.92
C TYR A 19 0.80 -16.65 -20.05
N PRO A 20 1.80 -16.16 -19.29
CA PRO A 20 1.79 -15.08 -18.30
C PRO A 20 2.56 -13.84 -18.79
N GLN A 21 2.18 -13.27 -19.94
CA GLN A 21 2.91 -12.19 -20.61
C GLN A 21 2.65 -10.82 -19.95
N HIS A 22 3.19 -10.61 -18.74
CA HIS A 22 3.01 -9.37 -18.00
C HIS A 22 3.67 -8.15 -18.66
N LEU A 23 2.99 -7.01 -18.61
CA LEU A 23 3.48 -5.74 -19.12
C LEU A 23 4.69 -5.23 -18.32
N SER A 24 5.66 -4.68 -19.02
CA SER A 24 6.74 -3.89 -18.43
C SER A 24 6.21 -2.56 -17.87
N ARG A 25 7.01 -1.94 -17.00
CA ARG A 25 6.71 -0.62 -16.41
C ARG A 25 6.42 0.45 -17.47
N THR A 26 7.13 0.42 -18.59
CA THR A 26 6.99 1.39 -19.69
C THR A 26 5.76 1.16 -20.54
N GLU A 27 5.38 -0.10 -20.75
CA GLU A 27 4.14 -0.45 -21.47
C GLU A 27 2.93 -0.02 -20.65
N VAL A 28 2.92 -0.31 -19.35
CA VAL A 28 1.87 0.18 -18.43
C VAL A 28 1.77 1.71 -18.48
N ALA A 29 2.91 2.42 -18.40
CA ALA A 29 2.92 3.88 -18.50
C ALA A 29 2.34 4.41 -19.83
N SER A 30 2.46 3.65 -20.91
CA SER A 30 1.93 4.03 -22.22
C SER A 30 0.40 3.90 -22.28
N PHE A 31 -0.17 2.88 -21.63
CA PHE A 31 -1.63 2.75 -21.46
C PHE A 31 -2.23 3.85 -20.59
N LEU A 32 -1.45 4.38 -19.64
CA LEU A 32 -1.86 5.38 -18.67
C LEU A 32 -1.51 6.82 -19.08
N ALA A 33 -0.84 6.99 -20.23
CA ALA A 33 -0.46 8.29 -20.72
C ALA A 33 -1.71 9.15 -20.97
N HIS A 34 -1.79 10.29 -20.28
CA HIS A 34 -2.91 11.21 -20.40
C HIS A 34 -2.98 11.82 -21.79
N HIS A 35 -4.22 12.07 -22.26
CA HIS A 35 -4.42 12.78 -23.51
C HIS A 35 -3.76 14.17 -23.46
N PRO A 36 -3.05 14.62 -24.52
CA PRO A 36 -2.31 15.89 -24.54
C PRO A 36 -3.13 17.13 -24.16
N SER A 37 -4.46 17.07 -24.29
CA SER A 37 -5.37 18.15 -23.89
C SER A 37 -5.39 18.44 -22.39
N CYS A 38 -5.03 17.48 -21.53
CA CYS A 38 -4.93 17.68 -20.08
C CYS A 38 -3.76 18.61 -19.70
N ALA A 39 -2.74 18.72 -20.55
CA ALA A 39 -1.57 19.58 -20.31
C ALA A 39 -1.80 21.05 -20.69
N GLY A 40 -2.95 21.40 -21.30
CA GLY A 40 -3.09 22.62 -22.10
C GLY A 40 -4.25 23.56 -21.77
N THR A 41 -4.94 23.48 -20.63
CA THR A 41 -6.05 24.41 -20.34
C THR A 41 -5.56 25.68 -19.63
N SER A 42 -5.04 26.63 -20.41
CA SER A 42 -4.71 27.99 -19.96
C SER A 42 -5.99 28.83 -19.77
N SER A 43 -6.58 28.81 -18.59
CA SER A 43 -7.61 29.79 -18.19
C SER A 43 -7.00 30.95 -17.38
N PRO A 44 -7.56 32.17 -17.33
CA PRO A 44 -6.93 33.32 -16.67
C PRO A 44 -6.74 33.16 -15.15
N GLY A 45 -7.37 32.16 -14.51
CA GLY A 45 -7.13 31.78 -13.11
C GLY A 45 -6.02 30.73 -12.90
N SER A 46 -5.34 30.29 -13.96
CA SER A 46 -4.37 29.18 -13.97
C SER A 46 -2.96 29.54 -13.49
N HIS A 47 -2.74 30.72 -12.90
CA HIS A 47 -1.42 31.05 -12.34
C HIS A 47 -1.07 30.12 -11.17
N SER A 48 -2.06 29.72 -10.37
CA SER A 48 -1.91 28.69 -9.33
C SER A 48 -1.79 27.27 -9.89
N ILE A 49 -2.26 27.01 -11.12
CA ILE A 49 -2.18 25.66 -11.76
C ILE A 49 -0.88 25.50 -12.58
N LYS A 50 -0.31 26.59 -13.10
CA LYS A 50 1.00 26.57 -13.78
C LYS A 50 2.18 26.35 -12.81
N SER A 51 2.01 26.59 -11.52
CA SER A 51 3.03 26.21 -10.50
C SER A 51 2.98 24.72 -10.15
N ILE A 52 1.82 24.06 -10.33
CA ILE A 52 1.58 22.63 -10.07
C ILE A 52 2.44 21.74 -10.98
N ALA A 53 2.62 22.17 -12.23
CA ALA A 53 3.43 21.45 -13.22
C ALA A 53 4.94 21.41 -12.87
N ARG A 54 5.42 22.24 -11.92
CA ARG A 54 6.85 22.34 -11.57
C ARG A 54 7.30 21.45 -10.42
N THR A 55 6.39 20.71 -9.77
CA THR A 55 6.73 19.76 -8.69
C THR A 55 6.23 18.36 -8.98
N LEU A 56 6.24 17.98 -10.27
CA LEU A 56 5.92 16.63 -10.71
C LEU A 56 7.15 15.74 -10.47
N ASN A 57 7.22 15.14 -9.27
CA ASN A 57 7.86 13.83 -9.15
C ASN A 57 6.93 12.84 -9.85
N ALA A 58 7.07 12.74 -11.18
CA ALA A 58 6.29 11.85 -12.01
C ALA A 58 6.41 10.42 -11.50
N SER A 59 5.35 9.91 -10.88
CA SER A 59 5.15 8.48 -10.74
C SER A 59 4.91 7.88 -12.13
N VAL A 60 5.10 6.58 -12.27
CA VAL A 60 4.77 5.85 -13.50
C VAL A 60 3.36 6.23 -13.94
N GLY A 61 3.20 6.72 -15.17
CA GLY A 61 1.91 7.11 -15.74
C GLY A 61 1.49 8.58 -15.57
N ASN A 62 2.24 9.43 -14.85
CA ASN A 62 1.87 10.84 -14.61
C ASN A 62 0.47 11.04 -14.00
N GLU A 63 -0.02 10.06 -13.26
CA GLU A 63 -1.42 10.00 -12.81
C GLU A 63 -1.72 10.90 -11.61
N TRP A 64 -0.69 11.23 -10.83
CA TRP A 64 -0.81 12.03 -9.62
C TRP A 64 -0.03 13.34 -9.75
N ALA A 65 -0.70 14.45 -9.49
CA ALA A 65 -0.07 15.75 -9.30
C ALA A 65 -0.04 16.10 -7.81
N THR A 66 1.15 16.10 -7.21
CA THR A 66 1.33 16.41 -5.79
C THR A 66 1.51 17.91 -5.57
N LEU A 67 0.70 18.48 -4.68
CA LEU A 67 0.68 19.91 -4.37
C LEU A 67 1.12 20.17 -2.95
N ARG A 68 2.04 21.13 -2.79
CA ARG A 68 2.38 21.72 -1.49
C ARG A 68 1.83 23.13 -1.43
N ILE A 69 0.66 23.28 -0.82
CA ILE A 69 -0.08 24.54 -0.69
C ILE A 69 -0.61 24.70 0.74
N SER A 70 -0.96 25.92 1.11
CA SER A 70 -1.57 26.20 2.43
C SER A 70 -3.02 25.71 2.49
N VAL A 71 -3.53 25.50 3.71
CA VAL A 71 -4.95 25.13 3.94
C VAL A 71 -5.88 26.19 3.36
N ALA A 72 -5.58 27.47 3.59
CA ALA A 72 -6.39 28.57 3.06
C ALA A 72 -6.46 28.58 1.52
N GLU A 73 -5.36 28.22 0.85
CA GLU A 73 -5.34 28.17 -0.60
C GLU A 73 -6.15 26.99 -1.15
N VAL A 74 -6.03 25.79 -0.56
CA VAL A 74 -6.80 24.63 -1.01
C VAL A 74 -8.30 24.78 -0.74
N GLU A 75 -8.68 25.38 0.39
CA GLU A 75 -10.08 25.71 0.70
C GLU A 75 -10.68 26.63 -0.37
N ARG A 76 -9.93 27.65 -0.79
CA ARG A 76 -10.34 28.57 -1.87
C ARG A 76 -10.42 27.86 -3.22
N MET A 77 -9.49 26.97 -3.53
CA MET A 77 -9.46 26.25 -4.82
C MET A 77 -10.61 25.25 -4.95
N LEU A 78 -10.96 24.56 -3.86
CA LEU A 78 -11.92 23.47 -3.87
C LEU A 78 -13.31 23.88 -3.33
N GLY A 79 -13.47 25.12 -2.86
CA GLY A 79 -14.70 25.54 -2.17
C GLY A 79 -15.02 24.62 -0.99
N ALA A 80 -13.99 24.27 -0.22
CA ALA A 80 -14.06 23.32 0.89
C ALA A 80 -13.69 23.98 2.21
N LYS A 81 -13.99 23.31 3.32
CA LYS A 81 -13.55 23.71 4.65
C LYS A 81 -12.84 22.55 5.33
N TYR A 82 -11.56 22.73 5.60
CA TYR A 82 -10.77 21.75 6.32
C TYR A 82 -10.94 21.93 7.82
N SER A 83 -10.88 20.82 8.53
CA SER A 83 -10.95 20.78 9.98
C SER A 83 -10.05 19.68 10.50
N ILE A 84 -9.64 19.82 11.75
CA ILE A 84 -8.88 18.77 12.43
C ILE A 84 -9.88 17.83 13.07
N TYR A 85 -9.87 16.59 12.61
CA TYR A 85 -10.68 15.52 13.17
C TYR A 85 -9.83 14.69 14.12
N HIS A 86 -10.41 14.33 15.25
CA HIS A 86 -9.77 13.52 16.28
C HIS A 86 -10.50 12.18 16.39
N ASN A 87 -9.77 11.09 16.20
CA ASN A 87 -10.29 9.75 16.45
C ASN A 87 -10.07 9.40 17.92
N SER A 88 -11.15 9.19 18.68
CA SER A 88 -11.07 8.92 20.12
C SER A 88 -10.39 7.60 20.47
N ALA A 89 -10.53 6.57 19.63
CA ALA A 89 -9.99 5.24 19.85
C ALA A 89 -8.48 5.17 19.58
N SER A 90 -8.01 5.73 18.47
CA SER A 90 -6.58 5.74 18.08
C SER A 90 -5.79 6.95 18.56
N ARG A 91 -6.46 7.99 19.08
CA ARG A 91 -5.87 9.30 19.40
C ARG A 91 -5.24 10.03 18.19
N GLN A 92 -5.45 9.52 16.97
CA GLN A 92 -4.94 10.15 15.76
C GLN A 92 -5.70 11.44 15.44
N ARG A 93 -4.95 12.41 14.90
CA ARG A 93 -5.48 13.67 14.38
C ARG A 93 -5.21 13.75 12.89
N ILE A 94 -6.26 14.03 12.12
CA ILE A 94 -6.17 14.18 10.66
C ILE A 94 -6.78 15.51 10.23
N VAL A 95 -6.22 16.12 9.20
CA VAL A 95 -6.74 17.36 8.60
C VAL A 95 -7.50 16.96 7.35
N GLN A 96 -8.83 17.07 7.37
CA GLN A 96 -9.68 16.64 6.26
C GLN A 96 -10.86 17.60 6.07
N THR A 97 -11.62 17.39 5.01
CA THR A 97 -12.91 18.02 4.77
C THR A 97 -13.97 16.94 4.46
N LEU A 98 -15.24 17.23 4.66
CA LEU A 98 -16.33 16.28 4.36
C LEU A 98 -16.75 16.34 2.89
N THR A 99 -16.58 17.50 2.25
CA THR A 99 -17.06 17.75 0.90
C THR A 99 -16.18 18.79 0.23
N TYR A 100 -16.06 18.71 -1.10
CA TYR A 100 -15.42 19.72 -1.90
C TYR A 100 -16.11 19.82 -3.26
N SER A 101 -15.75 20.85 -4.03
CA SER A 101 -16.26 21.10 -5.36
C SER A 101 -15.11 21.40 -6.33
N LEU A 102 -15.32 21.13 -7.61
CA LEU A 102 -14.39 21.49 -8.67
C LEU A 102 -15.06 22.43 -9.68
N PRO A 103 -14.32 23.30 -10.36
CA PRO A 103 -14.80 23.96 -11.57
C PRO A 103 -15.29 22.93 -12.60
N ARG A 104 -16.40 23.22 -13.30
CA ARG A 104 -17.00 22.32 -14.31
C ARG A 104 -15.98 21.79 -15.33
N LYS A 105 -15.06 22.65 -15.79
CA LYS A 105 -14.03 22.30 -16.76
C LYS A 105 -13.00 21.28 -16.25
N LEU A 106 -12.83 21.14 -14.94
CA LEU A 106 -11.87 20.22 -14.34
C LEU A 106 -12.47 18.82 -14.06
N HIS A 107 -13.79 18.66 -14.12
CA HIS A 107 -14.43 17.36 -13.87
C HIS A 107 -14.04 16.27 -14.88
N GLN A 108 -13.57 16.66 -16.07
CA GLN A 108 -13.08 15.71 -17.08
C GLN A 108 -11.58 15.37 -16.93
N HIS A 109 -10.90 16.00 -15.98
CA HIS A 109 -9.44 15.92 -15.85
C HIS A 109 -8.97 15.52 -14.44
N ILE A 110 -9.88 15.50 -13.46
CA ILE A 110 -9.58 15.18 -12.07
C ILE A 110 -10.63 14.19 -11.60
N ASP A 111 -10.20 12.95 -11.35
CA ASP A 111 -11.07 11.91 -10.78
C ASP A 111 -11.20 12.06 -9.26
N VAL A 112 -10.07 12.34 -8.59
CA VAL A 112 -10.02 12.42 -7.13
C VAL A 112 -9.02 13.47 -6.68
N VAL A 113 -9.40 14.22 -5.64
CA VAL A 113 -8.45 15.00 -4.84
C VAL A 113 -8.25 14.25 -3.53
N ALA A 114 -7.10 13.61 -3.37
CA ALA A 114 -6.74 12.86 -2.17
C ALA A 114 -5.60 13.56 -1.40
N PRO A 115 -5.54 13.44 -0.07
CA PRO A 115 -6.38 12.60 0.81
C PRO A 115 -7.68 13.29 1.32
N THR A 116 -8.08 14.41 0.73
CA THR A 116 -9.03 15.42 1.26
C THR A 116 -10.26 14.94 2.04
N THR A 117 -10.93 13.89 1.58
CA THR A 117 -12.21 13.39 2.12
C THR A 117 -12.11 11.98 2.69
N TYR A 118 -10.90 11.42 2.75
CA TYR A 118 -10.68 10.06 3.21
C TYR A 118 -10.41 10.00 4.72
N PHE A 119 -11.29 9.32 5.45
CA PHE A 119 -11.21 9.13 6.91
C PHE A 119 -10.74 7.72 7.30
N GLY A 120 -9.84 7.13 6.53
CA GLY A 120 -9.29 5.82 6.86
C GLY A 120 -8.52 5.84 8.16
N THR A 121 -8.71 4.81 8.97
CA THR A 121 -7.91 4.56 10.16
C THR A 121 -7.10 3.29 9.96
N PHE A 122 -5.79 3.39 10.18
CA PHE A 122 -4.93 2.21 10.29
C PHE A 122 -4.86 1.89 11.79
N HIS A 123 -5.63 0.89 12.22
CA HIS A 123 -5.56 0.39 13.58
C HIS A 123 -4.71 -0.88 13.63
N SER A 124 -3.73 -0.90 14.52
CA SER A 124 -3.19 -2.16 15.02
C SER A 124 -4.28 -2.82 15.84
N ASN A 125 -4.76 -3.98 15.39
CA ASN A 125 -5.35 -4.96 16.29
C ASN A 125 -4.18 -5.86 16.71
N PRO A 126 -3.45 -5.55 17.80
CA PRO A 126 -2.45 -6.50 18.29
C PRO A 126 -3.21 -7.76 18.66
N PHE A 127 -3.04 -8.81 17.86
CA PHE A 127 -3.49 -10.14 18.24
C PHE A 127 -2.52 -10.58 19.33
N LEU A 128 -2.86 -10.26 20.58
CA LEU A 128 -2.15 -10.77 21.74
C LEU A 128 -2.44 -12.27 21.79
N LEU A 129 -1.59 -13.06 21.15
CA LEU A 129 -1.53 -14.49 21.42
C LEU A 129 -1.23 -14.62 22.92
N PRO A 130 -2.02 -15.41 23.68
CA PRO A 130 -1.63 -15.78 25.04
C PRO A 130 -0.18 -16.26 24.99
N GLN A 131 0.69 -15.71 25.84
CA GLN A 131 2.06 -16.20 25.96
C GLN A 131 1.99 -17.71 26.21
N ALA A 132 2.30 -18.50 25.18
CA ALA A 132 2.41 -19.94 25.33
C ALA A 132 3.55 -20.18 26.32
N LEU A 133 3.21 -20.72 27.49
CA LEU A 133 4.16 -21.10 28.52
C LEU A 133 5.19 -22.04 27.89
N ALA A 134 6.42 -21.56 27.79
CA ALA A 134 7.55 -22.35 27.36
C ALA A 134 7.83 -23.44 28.39
N THR A 135 7.47 -24.68 28.08
CA THR A 135 8.15 -25.88 28.58
C THR A 135 7.72 -27.07 27.73
N ASP A 136 8.65 -27.65 26.98
CA ASP A 136 8.87 -29.10 27.06
C ASP A 136 10.32 -29.45 26.65
N PRO A 137 11.15 -30.03 27.54
CA PRO A 137 12.49 -30.48 27.24
C PRO A 137 12.48 -31.94 26.74
N ALA A 138 11.74 -32.23 25.66
CA ALA A 138 11.73 -33.56 25.06
C ALA A 138 11.51 -33.51 23.53
N GLY A 139 12.34 -34.24 22.81
CA GLY A 139 12.36 -34.29 21.35
C GLY A 139 11.01 -34.72 20.73
N VAL A 140 10.46 -33.80 19.94
CA VAL A 140 9.55 -33.90 18.78
C VAL A 140 8.50 -35.04 18.76
N PRO A 141 7.21 -34.66 18.67
CA PRO A 141 6.33 -35.25 17.66
C PRO A 141 5.49 -34.19 16.90
N ARG A 142 5.00 -34.56 15.71
CA ARG A 142 4.00 -33.77 14.96
C ARG A 142 2.79 -33.45 15.84
N GLY A 143 2.59 -32.17 16.17
CA GLY A 143 1.42 -31.67 16.94
C GLY A 143 1.88 -31.07 18.26
N SER A 144 1.68 -29.78 18.52
CA SER A 144 0.44 -29.05 18.27
C SER A 144 0.71 -27.60 17.83
N CYS A 145 0.30 -27.26 16.61
CA CYS A 145 0.03 -25.87 16.21
C CYS A 145 -1.06 -25.19 17.09
N GLN A 146 -1.59 -25.90 18.09
CA GLN A 146 -2.67 -25.47 18.96
C GLN A 146 -2.19 -24.49 20.04
N THR A 147 -0.91 -24.55 20.42
CA THR A 147 -0.34 -23.67 21.46
C THR A 147 0.50 -22.54 20.88
N ALA A 148 1.21 -22.78 19.78
CA ALA A 148 1.97 -21.75 19.08
C ALA A 148 2.04 -22.00 17.56
N ILE A 149 1.82 -20.93 16.77
CA ILE A 149 1.95 -20.96 15.31
C ILE A 149 3.36 -20.50 14.93
N THR A 150 4.25 -21.45 14.65
CA THR A 150 5.62 -21.19 14.18
C THR A 150 5.75 -21.43 12.66
N PRO A 151 6.81 -20.92 12.00
CA PRO A 151 7.06 -21.25 10.59
C PRO A 151 7.18 -22.77 10.32
N ALA A 152 7.72 -23.55 11.25
CA ALA A 152 7.80 -25.01 11.14
C ALA A 152 6.41 -25.67 11.23
N CYS A 153 5.53 -25.17 12.10
CA CYS A 153 4.13 -25.57 12.18
C CYS A 153 3.39 -25.29 10.86
N LEU A 154 3.52 -24.08 10.29
CA LEU A 154 2.91 -23.74 9.01
C LEU A 154 3.42 -24.63 7.88
N ARG A 155 4.73 -24.92 7.85
CA ARG A 155 5.31 -25.86 6.89
C ARG A 155 4.68 -27.25 6.98
N ALA A 156 4.54 -27.79 8.20
CA ALA A 156 3.93 -29.09 8.41
C ALA A 156 2.44 -29.09 8.04
N LEU A 157 1.68 -28.05 8.40
CA LEU A 157 0.24 -27.93 8.11
C LEU A 157 -0.04 -27.83 6.60
N HIS A 158 0.78 -27.06 5.88
CA HIS A 158 0.64 -26.88 4.45
C HIS A 158 1.44 -27.90 3.62
N ASN A 159 2.05 -28.90 4.26
CA ASN A 159 2.90 -29.89 3.61
C ASN A 159 3.96 -29.25 2.67
N THR A 160 4.66 -28.23 3.16
CA THR A 160 5.68 -27.49 2.41
C THR A 160 7.07 -27.71 2.99
N ASP A 161 7.94 -28.33 2.20
CA ASP A 161 9.37 -28.51 2.45
C ASP A 161 10.23 -27.70 1.45
N TYR A 162 9.61 -26.71 0.81
CA TYR A 162 10.20 -25.92 -0.27
C TYR A 162 11.55 -25.30 0.09
N VAL A 163 12.55 -25.55 -0.75
CA VAL A 163 13.87 -24.93 -0.70
C VAL A 163 13.94 -23.86 -1.79
N PRO A 164 14.23 -22.58 -1.45
CA PRO A 164 14.29 -21.51 -2.44
C PRO A 164 15.33 -21.76 -3.54
N VAL A 165 14.89 -21.87 -4.80
CA VAL A 165 15.77 -22.12 -5.97
C VAL A 165 16.35 -20.82 -6.54
N SER A 166 15.72 -19.67 -6.29
CA SER A 166 16.09 -18.38 -6.89
C SER A 166 16.00 -17.23 -5.87
N ALA A 167 16.53 -17.46 -4.66
CA ALA A 167 16.47 -16.50 -3.56
C ALA A 167 17.07 -15.12 -3.86
N SER A 168 18.03 -15.04 -4.79
CA SER A 168 18.65 -13.78 -5.23
C SER A 168 17.89 -13.04 -6.33
N LYS A 169 17.00 -13.74 -7.05
CA LYS A 169 16.21 -13.18 -8.16
C LYS A 169 14.79 -12.79 -7.71
N ASN A 170 14.14 -13.69 -6.98
CA ASN A 170 12.78 -13.48 -6.50
C ASN A 170 12.80 -12.55 -5.28
N LYS A 171 12.00 -11.49 -5.33
CA LYS A 171 11.92 -10.50 -4.26
C LYS A 171 10.48 -10.39 -3.78
N THR A 172 10.30 -10.46 -2.47
CA THR A 172 9.02 -10.20 -1.81
C THR A 172 9.13 -8.88 -1.04
N ARG A 173 8.09 -8.06 -1.09
CA ARG A 173 7.98 -6.83 -0.31
C ARG A 173 6.80 -6.96 0.63
N VAL A 174 7.01 -6.67 1.91
CA VAL A 174 5.95 -6.56 2.92
C VAL A 174 5.78 -5.07 3.22
N THR A 175 4.53 -4.59 3.20
CA THR A 175 4.18 -3.20 3.50
C THR A 175 3.24 -3.16 4.69
N ARG A 176 3.52 -2.25 5.63
CA ARG A 176 2.66 -1.94 6.77
C ARG A 176 2.42 -0.43 6.75
N TYR A 177 1.19 -0.03 7.04
CA TYR A 177 0.72 1.37 6.96
C TYR A 177 0.43 1.98 8.34
N LEU A 178 1.02 1.38 9.37
CA LEU A 178 1.01 1.86 10.75
C LEU A 178 2.33 2.59 11.00
N ASP A 179 2.38 3.42 12.04
CA ASP A 179 3.57 4.22 12.41
C ASP A 179 4.63 3.37 13.15
N ASP A 180 4.83 2.14 12.65
CA ASP A 180 5.76 1.15 13.18
C ASP A 180 6.99 1.09 12.24
N PHE A 181 8.18 0.90 12.81
CA PHE A 181 9.43 0.88 12.05
C PHE A 181 10.01 -0.53 11.97
N VAL A 182 10.58 -0.89 10.81
CA VAL A 182 11.23 -2.20 10.64
C VAL A 182 12.56 -2.20 11.39
N SER A 183 12.68 -3.09 12.39
CA SER A 183 13.92 -3.35 13.12
C SER A 183 14.69 -4.52 12.50
N THR A 184 15.89 -4.24 11.98
CA THR A 184 16.75 -5.30 11.43
C THR A 184 17.30 -6.23 12.51
N SER A 185 17.52 -5.73 13.73
CA SER A 185 17.94 -6.56 14.86
C SER A 185 16.85 -7.58 15.23
N ASP A 186 15.60 -7.14 15.26
CA ASP A 186 14.46 -7.99 15.64
C ASP A 186 14.25 -9.08 14.58
N LEU A 187 14.42 -8.73 13.29
CA LEU A 187 14.41 -9.70 12.21
C LEU A 187 15.50 -10.77 12.38
N GLN A 188 16.74 -10.38 12.73
CA GLN A 188 17.83 -11.33 12.96
C GLN A 188 17.54 -12.27 14.12
N VAL A 189 17.04 -11.74 15.24
CA VAL A 189 16.64 -12.51 16.42
C VAL A 189 15.51 -13.48 16.05
N CYS A 190 14.47 -13.01 15.38
CA CYS A 190 13.33 -13.83 14.97
C CYS A 190 13.75 -14.99 14.05
N VAL A 191 14.61 -14.72 13.07
CA VAL A 191 15.13 -15.76 12.15
C VAL A 191 15.94 -16.81 12.92
N ALA A 192 16.77 -16.39 13.89
CA ALA A 192 17.53 -17.31 14.72
C ALA A 192 16.61 -18.20 15.59
N LEU A 193 15.61 -17.61 16.25
CA LEU A 193 14.66 -18.32 17.10
C LEU A 193 13.80 -19.30 16.30
N SER A 194 13.34 -18.88 15.11
CA SER A 194 12.54 -19.72 14.20
C SER A 194 13.31 -20.94 13.68
N ARG A 195 14.62 -20.81 13.44
CA ARG A 195 15.48 -21.95 13.06
C ARG A 195 15.64 -22.97 14.19
N ASN A 196 15.65 -22.50 15.42
CA ASN A 196 15.79 -23.33 16.62
C ASN A 196 14.44 -23.87 17.15
N GLY A 197 13.34 -23.65 16.42
CA GLY A 197 12.01 -24.15 16.78
C GLY A 197 11.37 -23.43 17.98
N VAL A 198 11.86 -22.25 18.35
CA VAL A 198 11.36 -21.49 19.50
C VAL A 198 10.24 -20.55 19.05
N SER A 199 9.11 -20.55 19.76
CA SER A 199 8.03 -19.58 19.57
C SER A 199 8.30 -18.31 20.37
N SER A 200 8.58 -17.19 19.70
CA SER A 200 8.67 -15.86 20.32
C SER A 200 7.88 -14.85 19.49
N SER A 201 7.32 -13.82 20.13
CA SER A 201 6.77 -12.66 19.42
C SER A 201 7.90 -11.98 18.66
N CYS A 202 7.78 -11.92 17.33
CA CYS A 202 8.72 -11.23 16.45
C CYS A 202 8.25 -9.82 16.08
N ASP A 203 7.14 -9.35 16.67
CA ASP A 203 6.66 -7.99 16.54
C ASP A 203 7.14 -7.18 17.77
N SER A 204 7.91 -6.13 17.49
CA SER A 204 8.10 -4.95 18.36
C SER A 204 7.56 -3.73 17.62
#